data_AF-A0A0D1VUP6-F1
#
_entry.id   AF-A0A0D1VUP6-F1
#
_cell.length_a   1.000
_cell.length_b   1.000
_cell.length_c   1.000
_cell.angle_alpha   90.00
_cell.angle_beta   90.00
_cell.angle_gamma   90.00
#
_symmetry.space_group_name_H-M   'P 1'
#
loop_
_entity.id
_entity.type
_entity.pdbx_description
1 polymer ?
#
loop_
_entity_poly.entity_id
_entity_poly.type
_entity_poly.pdbx_seq_one_letter_code
_entity_poly.pdbx_strand_id
1 'polypeptide(L)'
;MAATPYACANMGWRGAGGLGGALIPVMIFFGGILQIVGAIMEWILGNTFSMCLFFTYGTFWLVAGTQLVPAFGVGIHYSATGDSLAGMSEPAYYATFGFYYLTLAMVTTVFTVCSLRTNIVFFSALFTLIFAFACAAGAFWNLALGNVHAGERLTVAAGAFTFALTMMVWYLLIVQLLESVDFPITLPVGDLSQRIKGKKERLARKEGVNVAEPEQLR
;
A
#
# COMPACT_ATOMS: atom_id res chain seq x y z
N MET A 1 -7.15 -6.09 -4.68
CA MET A 1 -8.63 -6.20 -4.55
C MET A 1 -9.24 -5.26 -3.51
N ALA A 2 -8.75 -5.20 -2.27
CA ALA A 2 -9.34 -4.36 -1.21
C ALA A 2 -9.19 -2.83 -1.42
N ALA A 3 -8.06 -2.40 -2.00
CA ALA A 3 -7.72 -0.99 -2.17
C ALA A 3 -8.69 -0.21 -3.06
N THR A 4 -9.17 -0.80 -4.17
CA THR A 4 -10.05 -0.11 -5.13
C THR A 4 -11.40 0.29 -4.52
N PRO A 5 -12.20 -0.62 -3.93
CA PRO A 5 -13.47 -0.21 -3.31
C PRO A 5 -13.26 0.70 -2.09
N TYR A 6 -12.16 0.53 -1.34
CA TYR A 6 -11.82 1.43 -0.24
C TYR A 6 -11.53 2.86 -0.72
N ALA A 7 -10.79 2.99 -1.82
CA ALA A 7 -10.54 4.29 -2.45
C ALA A 7 -11.84 4.97 -2.91
N CYS A 8 -12.74 4.21 -3.55
CA CYS A 8 -14.06 4.70 -3.95
C CYS A 8 -14.90 5.16 -2.74
N ALA A 9 -14.84 4.41 -1.64
CA ALA A 9 -15.54 4.78 -0.40
C ALA A 9 -14.99 6.06 0.23
N ASN A 10 -13.67 6.24 0.28
CA ASN A 10 -13.05 7.46 0.79
C ASN A 10 -13.34 8.69 -0.08
N MET A 11 -13.61 8.50 -1.38
CA MET A 11 -14.03 9.57 -2.28
C MET A 11 -15.55 9.81 -2.29
N GLY A 12 -16.33 9.09 -1.47
CA GLY A 12 -17.77 9.30 -1.38
C GLY A 12 -18.58 8.81 -2.58
N TRP A 13 -18.00 7.97 -3.45
CA TRP A 13 -18.65 7.60 -4.70
C TRP A 13 -19.98 6.88 -4.46
N ARG A 14 -21.04 7.36 -5.13
CA ARG A 14 -22.42 6.86 -4.96
C ARG A 14 -22.94 6.93 -3.51
N GLY A 15 -22.39 7.83 -2.69
CA GLY A 15 -22.75 7.94 -1.27
C GLY A 15 -22.08 6.89 -0.37
N ALA A 16 -21.05 6.18 -0.85
CA ALA A 16 -20.24 5.29 -0.02
C ALA A 16 -19.49 6.09 1.07
N GLY A 17 -19.23 5.46 2.22
CA GLY A 17 -18.60 6.13 3.36
C GLY A 17 -18.52 5.22 4.60
N GLY A 18 -18.70 5.80 5.79
CA GLY A 18 -18.70 5.05 7.05
C GLY A 18 -17.37 4.36 7.35
N LEU A 19 -16.26 5.03 7.00
CA LEU A 19 -14.88 4.52 7.14
C LEU A 19 -14.62 3.18 6.42
N GLY A 20 -15.52 2.76 5.52
CA GLY A 20 -15.41 1.48 4.85
C GLY A 20 -15.85 0.28 5.70
N GLY A 21 -16.71 0.46 6.71
CA GLY A 21 -17.21 -0.64 7.56
C GLY A 21 -17.80 -1.82 6.79
N ALA A 22 -18.49 -1.57 5.67
CA ALA A 22 -18.99 -2.63 4.79
C ALA A 22 -17.87 -3.46 4.10
N LEU A 23 -16.64 -2.94 4.09
CA LEU A 23 -15.47 -3.55 3.48
C LEU A 23 -14.60 -4.30 4.48
N ILE A 24 -14.96 -4.38 5.78
CA ILE A 24 -14.16 -5.09 6.80
C ILE A 24 -13.76 -6.51 6.34
N PRO A 25 -14.66 -7.37 5.83
CA PRO A 25 -14.25 -8.70 5.37
C PRO A 25 -13.28 -8.64 4.19
N VAL A 26 -13.45 -7.67 3.29
CA VAL A 26 -12.57 -7.48 2.13
C VAL A 26 -11.19 -7.03 2.58
N MET A 27 -11.10 -6.12 3.57
CA MET A 27 -9.84 -5.70 4.17
C MET A 27 -9.14 -6.89 4.82
N ILE A 28 -9.83 -7.65 5.68
CA ILE A 28 -9.21 -8.76 6.42
C ILE A 28 -8.77 -9.90 5.49
N PHE A 29 -9.68 -10.43 4.67
CA PHE A 29 -9.40 -11.66 3.93
C PHE A 29 -8.62 -11.41 2.64
N PHE A 30 -9.01 -10.42 1.84
CA PHE A 30 -8.38 -10.19 0.54
C PHE A 30 -7.24 -9.19 0.60
N GLY A 31 -7.40 -8.11 1.36
CA GLY A 31 -6.32 -7.16 1.60
C GLY A 31 -5.25 -7.75 2.52
N GLY A 32 -5.66 -8.46 3.57
CA GLY A 32 -4.77 -8.97 4.61
C GLY A 32 -4.27 -10.37 4.36
N ILE A 33 -5.08 -11.37 4.70
CA ILE A 33 -4.68 -12.79 4.73
C ILE A 33 -4.16 -13.25 3.36
N LEU A 34 -4.90 -13.02 2.28
CA LEU A 34 -4.48 -13.43 0.94
C LEU A 34 -3.15 -12.78 0.54
N GLN A 35 -2.96 -11.51 0.86
CA GLN A 35 -1.72 -10.80 0.54
C GLN A 35 -0.53 -11.30 1.38
N ILE A 36 -0.75 -11.67 2.65
CA ILE A 36 0.25 -12.31 3.51
C ILE A 36 0.63 -13.70 2.98
N VAL A 37 -0.34 -14.49 2.53
CA VAL A 37 -0.06 -15.77 1.86
C VAL A 37 0.79 -15.54 0.62
N GLY A 38 0.45 -14.52 -0.20
CA GLY A 38 1.28 -14.09 -1.32
C GLY A 38 2.71 -13.73 -0.90
N ALA A 39 2.88 -13.04 0.22
CA ALA A 39 4.21 -12.70 0.76
C ALA A 39 5.03 -13.95 1.08
N ILE A 40 4.42 -14.97 1.69
CA ILE A 40 5.07 -16.25 1.99
C ILE A 40 5.48 -16.96 0.69
N MET A 41 4.65 -16.92 -0.35
CA MET A 41 4.99 -17.51 -1.65
C MET A 41 6.16 -16.77 -2.32
N GLU A 42 6.19 -15.44 -2.26
CA GLU A 42 7.34 -14.65 -2.75
C GLU A 42 8.63 -14.97 -2.00
N TRP A 43 8.54 -15.26 -0.69
CA TRP A 43 9.70 -15.71 0.08
C TRP A 43 10.23 -17.05 -0.43
N ILE A 44 9.35 -18.02 -0.69
CA ILE A 44 9.71 -19.35 -1.22
C ILE A 44 10.38 -19.21 -2.59
N LEU A 45 9.93 -18.27 -3.42
CA LEU A 45 10.51 -17.98 -4.73
C LEU A 45 11.83 -17.17 -4.67
N GLY A 46 12.24 -16.72 -3.48
CA GLY A 46 13.46 -15.91 -3.28
C GLY A 46 13.30 -14.41 -3.57
N ASN A 47 12.07 -13.94 -3.85
CA ASN A 47 11.75 -12.56 -4.16
C ASN A 47 11.58 -11.72 -2.88
N THR A 48 12.70 -11.40 -2.23
CA THR A 48 12.72 -10.74 -0.92
C THR A 48 12.03 -9.37 -0.93
N PHE A 49 12.17 -8.59 -1.99
CA PHE A 49 11.58 -7.25 -2.07
C PHE A 49 10.04 -7.30 -2.14
N SER A 50 9.49 -8.13 -3.02
CA SER A 50 8.05 -8.36 -3.14
C SER A 50 7.46 -8.95 -1.85
N MET A 51 8.17 -9.90 -1.23
CA MET A 51 7.82 -10.46 0.07
C MET A 51 7.66 -9.35 1.14
N CYS A 52 8.65 -8.48 1.31
CA CYS A 52 8.58 -7.38 2.30
C CYS A 52 7.39 -6.44 2.05
N LEU A 53 7.11 -6.13 0.78
CA LEU A 53 5.98 -5.30 0.40
C LEU A 53 4.64 -5.96 0.73
N PHE A 54 4.49 -7.24 0.39
CA PHE A 54 3.25 -7.97 0.61
C PHE A 54 2.99 -8.21 2.10
N PHE A 55 4.01 -8.50 2.92
CA PHE A 55 3.85 -8.56 4.37
C PHE A 55 3.45 -7.21 4.96
N THR A 56 4.09 -6.12 4.53
CA THR A 56 3.81 -4.77 5.06
C THR A 56 2.38 -4.35 4.76
N TYR A 57 1.97 -4.43 3.48
CA TYR A 57 0.64 -3.95 3.09
C TYR A 57 -0.48 -4.95 3.41
N GLY A 58 -0.19 -6.25 3.45
CA GLY A 58 -1.12 -7.24 3.98
C GLY A 58 -1.41 -7.00 5.46
N THR A 59 -0.38 -6.75 6.26
CA THR A 59 -0.56 -6.39 7.67
C THR A 59 -1.31 -5.06 7.81
N PHE A 60 -1.04 -4.08 6.94
CA PHE A 60 -1.81 -2.84 6.91
C PHE A 60 -3.31 -3.06 6.77
N TRP A 61 -3.72 -3.93 5.85
CA TRP A 61 -5.14 -4.25 5.65
C TRP A 61 -5.76 -5.02 6.82
N LEU A 62 -5.00 -5.91 7.46
CA LEU A 62 -5.46 -6.54 8.70
C LEU A 62 -5.72 -5.49 9.78
N VAL A 63 -4.74 -4.61 10.05
CA VAL A 63 -4.87 -3.53 11.04
C VAL A 63 -6.08 -2.63 10.73
N ALA A 64 -6.22 -2.20 9.46
CA ALA A 64 -7.34 -1.38 9.04
C ALA A 64 -8.70 -2.06 9.24
N GLY A 65 -8.81 -3.36 8.91
CA GLY A 65 -10.02 -4.14 9.12
C GLY A 65 -10.33 -4.32 10.60
N THR A 66 -9.33 -4.69 11.41
CA THR A 66 -9.49 -4.91 12.86
C THR A 66 -9.83 -3.63 13.62
N GLN A 67 -9.44 -2.46 13.10
CA GLN A 67 -9.79 -1.16 13.68
C GLN A 67 -11.30 -0.93 13.75
N LEU A 68 -12.04 -1.50 12.81
CA LEU A 68 -13.50 -1.35 12.70
C LEU A 68 -14.25 -2.52 13.33
N VAL A 69 -13.55 -3.55 13.81
CA VAL A 69 -14.14 -4.71 14.49
C VAL A 69 -14.23 -4.41 15.99
N PRO A 70 -15.44 -4.29 16.58
CA PRO A 70 -15.60 -3.88 17.97
C PRO A 70 -14.84 -4.73 18.99
N ALA A 71 -14.62 -6.02 18.70
CA ALA A 71 -13.93 -6.95 19.58
C ALA A 71 -12.47 -6.56 19.88
N PHE A 72 -11.81 -5.74 19.04
CA PHE A 72 -10.45 -5.28 19.29
C PHE A 72 -10.37 -4.08 20.25
N GLY A 73 -11.48 -3.40 20.55
CA GLY A 73 -11.55 -2.38 21.58
C GLY A 73 -10.56 -1.22 21.41
N VAL A 74 -10.23 -0.85 20.17
CA VAL A 74 -9.13 0.08 19.83
C VAL A 74 -9.29 1.49 20.40
N GLY A 75 -10.50 1.86 20.84
CA GLY A 75 -10.80 3.13 21.50
C GLY A 75 -10.88 3.07 23.02
N ILE A 76 -10.84 1.90 23.66
CA ILE A 76 -11.14 1.74 25.09
C ILE A 76 -10.25 2.63 25.97
N HIS A 77 -8.95 2.71 25.66
CA HIS A 77 -7.98 3.51 26.42
C HIS A 77 -8.11 5.03 26.22
N TYR A 78 -8.91 5.45 25.25
CA TYR A 78 -9.19 6.86 24.99
C TYR A 78 -10.53 7.29 25.61
N SER A 79 -11.38 6.35 25.99
CA SER A 79 -12.72 6.62 26.51
C SER A 79 -12.74 6.78 28.03
N ALA A 80 -13.38 7.84 28.52
CA ALA A 80 -13.59 8.05 29.95
C ALA A 80 -14.53 7.01 30.60
N THR A 81 -15.40 6.38 29.80
CA THR A 81 -16.40 5.41 30.26
C THR A 81 -16.06 3.96 29.88
N GLY A 82 -14.96 3.74 29.16
CA GLY A 82 -14.57 2.44 28.62
C GLY A 82 -15.32 2.02 27.35
N ASP A 83 -16.22 2.86 26.80
CA ASP A 83 -16.84 2.63 25.50
C ASP A 83 -15.84 2.90 24.36
N SER A 84 -15.46 1.83 23.63
CA SER A 84 -14.53 1.93 22.51
C SER A 84 -15.02 2.86 21.41
N LEU A 85 -16.31 2.88 21.11
CA LEU A 85 -16.82 3.69 20.00
C LEU A 85 -16.71 5.18 20.30
N ALA A 86 -17.04 5.57 21.54
CA ALA A 86 -16.82 6.92 22.02
C ALA A 86 -15.32 7.30 21.98
N GLY A 87 -14.45 6.42 22.47
CA GLY A 87 -13.00 6.67 22.49
C GLY A 87 -12.36 6.82 21.10
N MET A 88 -12.92 6.19 20.07
CA MET A 88 -12.48 6.36 18.68
C MET A 88 -12.78 7.76 18.10
N SER A 89 -13.62 8.55 18.79
CA SER A 89 -13.94 9.93 18.41
C SER A 89 -13.08 10.97 19.13
N GLU A 90 -12.21 10.53 20.06
CA GLU A 90 -11.39 11.43 20.86
C GLU A 90 -10.18 11.97 20.08
N PRO A 91 -9.78 13.24 20.29
CA PRO A 91 -8.62 13.83 19.64
C PRO A 91 -7.33 13.00 19.75
N ALA A 92 -7.09 12.42 20.93
CA ALA A 92 -5.89 11.61 21.19
C ALA A 92 -5.86 10.31 20.37
N TYR A 93 -7.02 9.72 20.09
CA TYR A 93 -7.13 8.54 19.23
C TYR A 93 -6.74 8.89 17.79
N TYR A 94 -7.32 9.97 17.24
CA TYR A 94 -6.97 10.43 15.90
C TYR A 94 -5.48 10.82 15.78
N ALA A 95 -4.94 11.52 16.78
CA ALA A 95 -3.52 11.89 16.80
C ALA A 95 -2.60 10.67 16.78
N THR A 96 -2.94 9.63 17.54
CA THR A 96 -2.19 8.37 17.57
C THR A 96 -2.24 7.67 16.22
N PHE A 97 -3.43 7.55 15.64
CA PHE A 97 -3.61 6.83 14.38
C PHE A 97 -3.00 7.57 13.18
N GLY A 98 -2.90 8.91 13.24
CA GLY A 98 -2.16 9.70 12.25
C GLY A 98 -0.69 9.30 12.13
N PHE A 99 -0.02 8.96 13.25
CA PHE A 99 1.37 8.49 13.22
C PHE A 99 1.53 7.14 12.52
N TYR A 100 0.54 6.24 12.62
CA TYR A 100 0.57 4.97 11.91
C TYR A 100 0.63 5.18 10.38
N TYR A 101 -0.21 6.07 9.84
CA TYR A 101 -0.18 6.44 8.43
C TYR A 101 1.09 7.19 8.02
N LEU A 102 1.65 8.04 8.90
CA LEU A 102 2.94 8.68 8.65
C LEU A 102 4.05 7.63 8.50
N THR A 103 4.12 6.66 9.42
CA THR A 103 5.11 5.59 9.35
C THR A 103 4.95 4.75 8.08
N LEU A 104 3.71 4.48 7.65
CA LEU A 104 3.43 3.83 6.37
C LEU A 104 3.94 4.66 5.18
N ALA A 105 3.76 5.99 5.18
CA ALA A 105 4.33 6.85 4.14
C ALA A 105 5.87 6.78 4.12
N MET A 106 6.51 6.75 5.29
CA MET A 106 7.98 6.65 5.41
C MET A 106 8.51 5.32 4.87
N VAL A 107 7.95 4.18 5.28
CA VAL A 107 8.39 2.87 4.78
C VAL A 107 8.10 2.72 3.28
N THR A 108 6.97 3.26 2.81
CA THR A 108 6.64 3.31 1.38
C THR A 108 7.64 4.15 0.60
N THR A 109 8.17 5.22 1.20
CA THR A 109 9.23 6.04 0.59
C THR A 109 10.51 5.22 0.42
N VAL A 110 10.92 4.45 1.44
CA VAL A 110 12.07 3.53 1.34
C VAL A 110 11.84 2.49 0.24
N PHE A 111 10.66 1.88 0.21
CA PHE A 111 10.29 0.92 -0.84
C PHE A 111 10.28 1.53 -2.23
N THR A 112 9.81 2.78 -2.37
CA THR A 112 9.81 3.50 -3.65
C THR A 112 11.25 3.68 -4.15
N VAL A 113 12.20 4.06 -3.28
CA VAL A 113 13.62 4.15 -3.63
C VAL A 113 14.17 2.77 -4.04
N CYS A 114 13.85 1.70 -3.30
CA CYS A 114 14.26 0.35 -3.67
C CYS A 114 13.68 -0.12 -5.02
N SER A 115 12.46 0.33 -5.36
CA SER A 115 11.76 -0.06 -6.57
C SER A 115 12.31 0.57 -7.86
N LEU A 116 13.23 1.53 -7.77
CA LEU A 116 13.87 2.19 -8.91
C LEU A 116 14.52 1.22 -9.93
N ARG A 117 14.75 -0.03 -9.54
CA ARG A 117 15.34 -1.07 -10.40
C ARG A 117 14.35 -2.12 -10.89
N THR A 118 13.05 -1.93 -10.63
CA THR A 118 12.00 -2.89 -11.01
C THR A 118 11.37 -2.49 -12.34
N ASN A 119 10.26 -1.75 -12.33
CA ASN A 119 9.65 -1.18 -13.53
C ASN A 119 8.96 0.15 -13.20
N ILE A 120 8.74 1.00 -14.21
CA ILE A 120 8.24 2.37 -14.00
C ILE A 120 6.80 2.38 -13.46
N VAL A 121 5.96 1.42 -13.84
CA VAL A 121 4.58 1.33 -13.35
C VAL A 121 4.57 1.04 -11.86
N PHE A 122 5.39 0.07 -11.42
CA PHE A 122 5.50 -0.30 -10.02
C PHE A 122 6.12 0.80 -9.15
N PHE A 123 7.16 1.47 -9.67
CA PHE A 123 7.73 2.65 -9.03
C PHE A 123 6.67 3.76 -8.87
N SER A 124 5.92 4.04 -9.93
CA SER A 124 4.89 5.09 -9.92
C SER A 124 3.74 4.76 -8.98
N ALA A 125 3.38 3.48 -8.88
CA ALA A 125 2.43 2.96 -7.90
C ALA A 125 2.89 3.29 -6.47
N LEU A 126 4.09 2.85 -6.07
CA LEU A 126 4.61 3.11 -4.73
C LEU A 126 4.79 4.61 -4.45
N PHE A 127 5.28 5.38 -5.42
CA PHE A 127 5.39 6.84 -5.30
C PHE A 127 4.04 7.51 -5.03
N THR A 128 2.99 7.08 -5.76
CA THR A 128 1.61 7.58 -5.55
C THR A 128 1.08 7.20 -4.17
N LEU A 129 1.41 6.00 -3.69
CA LEU A 129 0.99 5.52 -2.37
C LEU A 129 1.57 6.35 -1.22
N ILE A 130 2.75 6.97 -1.38
CA ILE A 130 3.31 7.91 -0.39
C ILE A 130 2.31 9.03 -0.11
N PHE A 131 1.77 9.65 -1.17
CA PHE A 131 0.81 10.75 -1.04
C PHE A 131 -0.52 10.29 -0.46
N ALA A 132 -0.99 9.08 -0.80
CA ALA A 132 -2.19 8.52 -0.19
C ALA A 132 -2.05 8.41 1.34
N PHE A 133 -0.95 7.84 1.83
CA PHE A 133 -0.70 7.72 3.26
C PHE A 133 -0.40 9.07 3.94
N ALA A 134 0.31 9.98 3.28
CA ALA A 134 0.56 11.31 3.80
C ALA A 134 -0.74 12.11 3.96
N CYS A 135 -1.65 12.04 2.98
CA CYS A 135 -2.98 12.65 3.08
C CYS A 135 -3.81 11.99 4.18
N ALA A 136 -3.76 10.66 4.33
CA ALA A 136 -4.46 9.97 5.41
C ALA A 136 -3.94 10.40 6.80
N ALA A 137 -2.62 10.50 6.99
CA ALA A 137 -2.04 11.00 8.23
C ALA A 137 -2.51 12.44 8.53
N GLY A 138 -2.46 13.32 7.53
CA GLY A 138 -2.96 14.69 7.63
C GLY A 138 -4.46 14.75 7.94
N ALA A 139 -5.25 13.83 7.40
CA ALA A 139 -6.69 13.75 7.68
C ALA A 139 -6.94 13.49 9.17
N PHE A 140 -6.27 12.46 9.72
CA PHE A 140 -6.38 12.10 11.13
C PHE A 140 -5.88 13.23 12.06
N TRP A 141 -4.77 13.89 11.76
CA TRP A 141 -4.33 15.02 12.60
C TRP A 141 -5.23 16.24 12.51
N ASN A 142 -5.84 16.53 11.35
CA ASN A 142 -6.83 17.60 11.27
C ASN A 142 -8.09 17.26 12.07
N LEU A 143 -8.54 16.01 12.05
CA LEU A 143 -9.63 15.54 12.91
C LEU A 143 -9.29 15.68 14.40
N ALA A 144 -8.04 15.36 14.78
CA ALA A 144 -7.56 15.56 16.15
C ALA A 144 -7.59 17.03 16.60
N LEU A 145 -7.35 17.96 15.68
CA LEU A 145 -7.41 19.40 15.94
C LEU A 145 -8.84 19.98 15.83
N GLY A 146 -9.85 19.15 15.56
CA GLY A 146 -11.23 19.61 15.34
C GLY A 146 -11.49 20.24 13.97
N ASN A 147 -10.51 20.23 13.06
CA ASN A 147 -10.62 20.77 11.70
C ASN A 147 -11.30 19.76 10.76
N VAL A 148 -12.57 19.44 11.01
CA VAL A 148 -13.31 18.37 10.33
C VAL A 148 -13.29 18.53 8.81
N HIS A 149 -13.58 19.73 8.29
CA HIS A 149 -13.61 19.98 6.84
C HIS A 149 -12.25 19.74 6.15
N ALA A 150 -11.14 20.08 6.82
CA ALA A 150 -9.81 19.79 6.29
C ALA A 150 -9.52 18.28 6.33
N GLY A 151 -9.94 17.60 7.41
CA GLY A 151 -9.82 16.15 7.56
C GLY A 151 -10.57 15.38 6.46
N GLU A 152 -11.81 15.78 6.17
CA GLU A 152 -12.63 15.19 5.11
C GLU A 152 -11.99 15.38 3.72
N ARG A 153 -11.54 16.60 3.40
CA ARG A 153 -10.88 16.88 2.12
C ARG A 153 -9.60 16.05 1.94
N LEU A 154 -8.82 15.89 3.00
CA LEU A 154 -7.62 15.05 2.99
C LEU A 154 -7.95 13.56 2.87
N THR A 155 -9.08 13.11 3.45
CA THR A 155 -9.59 11.74 3.28
C THR A 155 -9.95 11.47 1.81
N VAL A 156 -10.64 12.40 1.17
CA VAL A 156 -10.96 12.32 -0.28
C VAL A 156 -9.68 12.30 -1.11
N ALA A 157 -8.70 13.17 -0.79
CA ALA A 157 -7.41 13.18 -1.48
C ALA A 157 -6.65 11.85 -1.32
N ALA A 158 -6.63 11.28 -0.11
CA ALA A 158 -6.05 9.96 0.14
C ALA A 158 -6.75 8.87 -0.69
N GLY A 159 -8.09 8.93 -0.78
CA GLY A 159 -8.88 8.07 -1.66
C GLY A 159 -8.50 8.22 -3.14
N ALA A 160 -8.34 9.43 -3.64
CA ALA A 160 -7.96 9.70 -5.03
C ALA A 160 -6.57 9.16 -5.38
N PHE A 161 -5.56 9.39 -4.53
CA PHE A 161 -4.23 8.81 -4.71
C PHE A 161 -4.27 7.28 -4.63
N THR A 162 -5.03 6.71 -3.70
CA THR A 162 -5.21 5.25 -3.61
C THR A 162 -5.88 4.69 -4.88
N PHE A 163 -6.86 5.40 -5.44
CA PHE A 163 -7.51 4.99 -6.68
C PHE A 163 -6.52 4.99 -7.86
N ALA A 164 -5.76 6.08 -8.04
CA ALA A 164 -4.73 6.19 -9.07
C ALA A 164 -3.68 5.07 -8.95
N LEU A 165 -3.20 4.81 -7.73
CA LEU A 165 -2.38 3.64 -7.40
C LEU A 165 -3.04 2.34 -7.89
N THR A 166 -4.31 2.12 -7.54
CA THR A 166 -4.95 0.85 -7.87
C THR A 166 -5.09 0.63 -9.37
N MET A 167 -5.26 1.68 -10.18
CA MET A 167 -5.31 1.52 -11.64
C MET A 167 -3.97 0.98 -12.18
N MET A 168 -2.84 1.43 -11.62
CA MET A 168 -1.51 0.89 -11.96
C MET A 168 -1.34 -0.55 -11.47
N VAL A 169 -1.88 -0.89 -10.29
CA VAL A 169 -1.85 -2.28 -9.79
C VAL A 169 -2.74 -3.21 -10.61
N TRP A 170 -3.91 -2.76 -11.06
CA TRP A 170 -4.77 -3.50 -11.98
C TRP A 170 -4.06 -3.75 -13.31
N TYR A 171 -3.35 -2.76 -13.83
CA TYR A 171 -2.52 -2.95 -15.02
C TYR A 171 -1.45 -4.03 -14.80
N LEU A 172 -0.71 -3.97 -13.70
CA LEU A 172 0.31 -4.99 -13.37
C LEU A 172 -0.29 -6.38 -13.20
N LEU A 173 -1.48 -6.49 -12.58
CA LEU A 173 -2.19 -7.76 -12.48
C LEU A 173 -2.52 -8.34 -13.86
N ILE A 174 -3.01 -7.51 -14.79
CA ILE A 174 -3.28 -7.95 -16.16
C ILE A 174 -2.01 -8.45 -16.83
N VAL A 175 -0.90 -7.69 -16.71
CA VAL A 175 0.40 -8.10 -17.28
C VAL A 175 0.81 -9.47 -16.75
N GLN A 176 0.77 -9.67 -15.43
CA GLN A 176 1.16 -10.92 -14.77
C GLN A 176 0.24 -12.09 -15.14
N LEU A 177 -1.07 -11.86 -15.26
CA LEU A 177 -2.02 -12.91 -15.65
C LEU A 177 -1.83 -13.33 -17.11
N LEU A 178 -1.63 -12.38 -18.02
CA LEU A 178 -1.33 -12.69 -19.43
C LEU A 178 -0.02 -13.49 -19.55
N GLU A 179 1.01 -13.10 -18.80
CA GLU A 179 2.28 -13.83 -18.76
C GLU A 179 2.10 -15.24 -18.18
N SER A 180 1.31 -15.41 -17.12
CA SER A 180 1.08 -16.73 -16.47
C SER A 180 0.38 -17.78 -17.35
N VAL A 181 -0.26 -17.35 -18.45
CA VAL A 181 -0.95 -18.24 -19.40
C VAL A 181 -0.27 -18.26 -20.77
N ASP A 182 0.98 -17.79 -20.86
CA ASP A 182 1.76 -17.68 -22.09
C ASP A 182 1.01 -16.94 -23.21
N PHE A 183 0.28 -15.88 -22.87
CA PHE A 183 -0.48 -15.11 -23.84
C PHE A 183 0.45 -14.44 -24.86
N PRO A 184 0.12 -14.41 -26.17
CA PRO A 184 1.04 -13.96 -27.22
C PRO A 184 1.38 -12.46 -27.18
N ILE A 185 0.75 -11.68 -26.31
CA ILE A 185 0.96 -10.23 -26.20
C ILE A 185 1.54 -9.90 -24.83
N THR A 186 2.70 -9.27 -24.82
CA THR A 186 3.33 -8.70 -23.62
C THR A 186 3.04 -7.21 -23.53
N LEU A 187 2.43 -6.78 -22.43
CA LEU A 187 2.14 -5.36 -22.20
C LEU A 187 3.36 -4.64 -21.58
N PRO A 188 3.65 -3.39 -21.99
CA PRO A 188 4.86 -2.71 -21.56
C PRO A 188 4.79 -2.21 -20.12
N VAL A 189 5.68 -2.68 -19.25
CA VAL A 189 5.81 -2.16 -17.86
C VAL A 189 6.92 -1.13 -17.70
N GLY A 190 7.80 -1.00 -18.70
CA GLY A 190 8.95 -0.10 -18.71
C GLY A 190 10.02 -0.51 -17.69
N ASP A 191 10.86 -1.47 -18.07
CA ASP A 191 11.95 -1.97 -17.23
C ASP A 191 12.99 -0.87 -16.92
N LEU A 192 13.20 -0.61 -15.63
CA LEU A 192 14.16 0.38 -15.16
C LEU A 192 15.53 -0.22 -14.83
N SER A 193 15.63 -1.55 -14.77
CA SER A 193 16.86 -2.28 -14.45
C SER A 193 18.00 -1.96 -15.44
N GLN A 194 17.65 -1.71 -16.71
CA GLN A 194 18.60 -1.31 -17.76
C GLN A 194 19.20 0.08 -17.52
N ARG A 195 18.43 1.01 -16.94
CA ARG A 195 18.88 2.38 -16.66
C ARG A 195 19.60 2.50 -15.33
N ILE A 196 19.16 1.75 -14.31
CA ILE A 196 19.76 1.75 -12.97
C ILE A 196 20.48 0.42 -12.73
N LYS A 197 21.74 0.40 -13.15
CA LYS A 197 22.68 -0.74 -13.06
C LYS A 197 22.91 -1.19 -11.62
N GLY A 198 23.07 -2.50 -11.43
CA GLY A 198 23.22 -3.08 -10.09
C GLY A 198 24.59 -2.88 -9.46
N LYS A 199 24.68 -3.00 -8.13
CA LYS A 199 25.97 -2.89 -7.42
C LYS A 199 27.01 -3.86 -7.97
N LYS A 200 26.64 -5.14 -8.16
CA LYS A 200 27.53 -6.17 -8.71
C LYS A 200 28.05 -5.80 -10.11
N GLU A 201 27.15 -5.35 -10.98
CA GLU A 201 27.49 -4.93 -12.35
C GLU A 201 28.36 -3.66 -12.38
N ARG A 202 28.07 -2.68 -11.51
CA ARG A 202 28.90 -1.48 -11.37
C ARG A 202 30.29 -1.79 -10.80
N LEU A 203 30.40 -2.75 -9.88
CA LEU A 203 31.67 -3.19 -9.32
C LEU A 203 32.51 -3.95 -10.36
N ALA A 204 31.92 -4.90 -11.07
CA ALA A 204 32.64 -5.64 -12.09
C ALA A 204 33.08 -4.74 -13.27
N ARG A 205 32.26 -3.76 -13.66
CA ARG A 205 32.68 -2.72 -14.62
C ARG A 205 33.83 -1.85 -14.10
N LYS A 206 33.90 -1.59 -12.79
CA LYS A 206 35.02 -0.86 -12.16
C LYS A 206 36.29 -1.72 -12.07
N GLU A 207 36.13 -3.03 -11.87
CA GLU A 207 37.23 -3.99 -11.75
C GLU A 207 37.74 -4.49 -13.11
N GLY A 208 37.17 -4.04 -14.23
CA GLY A 208 37.53 -4.48 -15.58
C GLY A 208 37.17 -5.94 -15.86
N VAL A 209 36.41 -6.58 -14.97
CA VAL A 209 35.92 -7.95 -15.13
C VAL A 209 34.73 -7.89 -16.07
N ASN A 210 34.87 -8.53 -17.24
CA ASN A 210 33.77 -8.65 -18.19
C ASN A 210 32.69 -9.53 -17.53
N VAL A 211 31.63 -8.92 -17.00
CA VAL A 211 30.46 -9.68 -16.53
C VAL A 211 29.85 -10.27 -17.78
N ALA A 212 29.96 -11.58 -17.95
CA ALA A 212 29.18 -12.28 -18.95
C ALA A 212 27.72 -11.86 -18.76
N GLU A 213 27.12 -11.35 -19.83
CA GLU A 213 25.71 -11.02 -19.91
C GLU A 213 24.94 -12.23 -19.37
N PRO A 214 24.04 -12.08 -18.38
CA PRO A 214 23.30 -13.21 -17.87
C PRO A 214 22.52 -13.80 -19.03
N GLU A 215 22.89 -15.03 -19.37
CA GLU A 215 22.28 -15.89 -20.36
C GLU A 215 20.76 -15.80 -20.20
N GLN A 216 20.09 -15.47 -21.32
CA GLN A 216 18.65 -15.47 -21.43
C GLN A 216 18.14 -16.89 -21.12
N LEU A 217 17.96 -17.19 -19.84
CA LEU A 217 17.30 -18.39 -19.37
C LEU A 217 15.81 -18.18 -19.65
N ARG A 218 15.40 -18.92 -20.68
CA ARG A 218 14.06 -19.21 -21.17
C ARG A 218 13.05 -19.45 -20.05
#